data_AF-A0A7L9FLG8-F1
#
_entry.id   AF-A0A7L9FLG8-F1
#
_cell.length_a   1.000
_cell.length_b   1.000
_cell.length_c   1.000
_cell.angle_alpha   90.00
_cell.angle_beta   90.00
_cell.angle_gamma   90.00
#
_symmetry.space_group_name_H-M   'P 1'
#
loop_
_entity.id
_entity.type
_entity.pdbx_description
1 polymer ?
#
loop_
_entity_poly.entity_id
_entity_poly.type
_entity_poly.pdbx_seq_one_letter_code
_entity_poly.pdbx_strand_id
1 'polypeptide(L)'
;MHRRAAASLVAVIVLSILVLNFVQHTHRARYIGEDVHALMLITVREACKSPEKAPTLFARVQGLLRYVAVKSLSISVPENRSEYSKGSLVCIGRVVTNLGEDVFALNYTYSLTGFFVEPLTGRIFRLYRVEGYQFFKIPPYNYTIRLRVGLTPICPHDHVNNSSILAIRGTDPCVLSDKWGIKLVIPGG
;
A
#
# COMPACT_ATOMS: atom_id res chain seq x y z
N MET A 1 9.23 -16.28 -4.63
CA MET A 1 9.39 -15.12 -5.55
C MET A 1 8.44 -15.16 -6.76
N HIS A 2 8.08 -16.33 -7.33
CA HIS A 2 7.21 -16.44 -8.52
C HIS A 2 5.79 -15.85 -8.40
N ARG A 3 5.19 -15.80 -7.20
CA ARG A 3 3.84 -15.22 -6.99
C ARG A 3 3.76 -13.70 -7.18
N ARG A 4 4.86 -12.96 -7.00
CA ARG A 4 4.87 -11.48 -7.14
C ARG A 4 4.88 -11.06 -8.61
N ALA A 5 5.61 -11.78 -9.45
CA ALA A 5 5.61 -11.59 -10.91
C ALA A 5 4.23 -11.91 -11.53
N ALA A 6 3.53 -12.92 -11.00
CA ALA A 6 2.16 -13.23 -11.39
C ALA A 6 1.18 -12.10 -11.02
N ALA A 7 1.33 -11.48 -9.84
CA ALA A 7 0.46 -10.36 -9.44
C ALA A 7 0.68 -9.09 -10.27
N SER A 8 1.92 -8.80 -10.68
CA SER A 8 2.21 -7.69 -11.61
C SER A 8 1.70 -7.98 -13.02
N LEU A 9 1.84 -9.21 -13.50
CA LEU A 9 1.25 -9.66 -14.77
C LEU A 9 -0.28 -9.57 -14.73
N VAL A 10 -0.91 -9.99 -13.64
CA VAL A 10 -2.36 -9.88 -13.45
C VAL A 10 -2.77 -8.41 -13.35
N ALA A 11 -2.01 -7.55 -12.69
CA ALA A 11 -2.29 -6.11 -12.66
C ALA A 11 -2.19 -5.49 -14.06
N VAL A 12 -1.17 -5.86 -14.84
CA VAL A 12 -1.03 -5.45 -16.25
C VAL A 12 -2.20 -5.97 -17.08
N ILE A 13 -2.55 -7.25 -16.97
CA ILE A 13 -3.68 -7.86 -17.67
C ILE A 13 -5.01 -7.20 -17.28
N VAL A 14 -5.24 -6.94 -16.00
CA VAL A 14 -6.46 -6.28 -15.50
C VAL A 14 -6.52 -4.83 -15.96
N LEU A 15 -5.42 -4.09 -15.94
CA LEU A 15 -5.33 -2.74 -16.50
C LEU A 15 -5.58 -2.75 -18.01
N SER A 16 -4.99 -3.68 -18.75
CA SER A 16 -5.20 -3.84 -20.19
C SER A 16 -6.67 -4.17 -20.52
N ILE A 17 -7.30 -5.06 -19.74
CA ILE A 17 -8.72 -5.43 -19.90
C ILE A 17 -9.64 -4.26 -19.51
N LEU A 18 -9.32 -3.52 -18.45
CA LEU A 18 -10.10 -2.34 -18.04
C LEU A 18 -10.06 -1.27 -19.13
N VAL A 19 -8.89 -1.01 -19.71
CA VAL A 19 -8.71 -0.07 -20.81
C VAL A 19 -9.45 -0.55 -22.07
N LEU A 20 -9.40 -1.84 -22.39
CA LEU A 20 -10.14 -2.42 -23.52
C LEU A 20 -11.67 -2.32 -23.34
N ASN A 21 -12.19 -2.51 -22.13
CA ASN A 21 -13.61 -2.41 -21.84
C ASN A 21 -14.12 -0.97 -21.78
N PHE A 22 -13.28 0.00 -21.35
CA PHE A 22 -13.68 1.40 -21.28
C PHE A 22 -13.71 2.09 -22.66
N VAL A 23 -13.03 1.52 -23.66
CA VAL A 23 -12.84 2.14 -24.99
C VAL A 23 -13.53 1.29 -26.07
N GLN A 24 -14.80 0.94 -25.85
CA GLN A 24 -15.59 0.24 -26.87
C GLN A 24 -15.98 1.12 -28.08
N HIS A 25 -15.61 2.41 -28.10
CA HIS A 25 -15.74 3.25 -29.28
C HIS A 25 -14.42 3.94 -29.65
N THR A 26 -13.79 3.41 -30.72
CA THR A 26 -13.00 4.15 -31.71
C THR A 26 -11.67 4.83 -31.31
N HIS A 27 -10.92 4.32 -30.33
CA HIS A 27 -9.51 4.72 -30.20
C HIS A 27 -8.60 3.50 -30.01
N ARG A 28 -7.72 3.25 -30.98
CA ARG A 28 -6.61 2.30 -30.85
C ARG A 28 -5.87 2.65 -29.55
N ALA A 29 -5.89 1.77 -28.56
CA ALA A 29 -5.12 1.93 -27.33
C ALA A 29 -3.65 2.09 -27.72
N ARG A 30 -3.13 3.32 -27.60
CA ARG A 30 -1.73 3.62 -27.87
C ARG A 30 -0.98 3.18 -26.62
N TYR A 31 -0.27 2.06 -26.70
CA TYR A 31 0.67 1.63 -25.69
C TYR A 31 1.79 2.67 -25.59
N ILE A 32 1.96 3.26 -24.41
CA ILE A 32 2.98 4.29 -24.11
C ILE A 32 4.03 3.76 -23.12
N GLY A 33 3.91 2.51 -22.68
CA GLY A 33 4.82 1.89 -21.71
C GLY A 33 4.16 1.68 -20.36
N GLU A 34 2.90 1.26 -20.35
CA GLU A 34 2.09 1.03 -19.15
C GLU A 34 2.70 -0.02 -18.21
N ASP A 35 3.40 -1.02 -18.76
CA ASP A 35 4.23 -1.98 -18.02
C ASP A 35 5.41 -1.30 -17.31
N VAL A 36 6.02 -0.30 -17.93
CA VAL A 36 7.08 0.51 -17.34
C VAL A 36 6.55 1.31 -16.16
N HIS A 37 5.43 2.02 -16.35
CA HIS A 37 4.75 2.75 -15.28
C HIS A 37 4.36 1.80 -14.12
N ALA A 38 3.83 0.62 -14.43
CA ALA A 38 3.50 -0.38 -13.42
C ALA A 38 4.74 -0.88 -12.66
N LEU A 39 5.85 -1.14 -13.36
CA LEU A 39 7.10 -1.56 -12.73
C LEU A 39 7.68 -0.47 -11.83
N MET A 40 7.64 0.80 -12.26
CA MET A 40 8.05 1.94 -11.44
C MET A 40 7.19 2.06 -10.19
N LEU A 41 5.86 2.01 -10.31
CA LEU A 41 4.93 2.08 -9.17
C LEU A 41 5.13 0.93 -8.17
N ILE A 42 5.41 -0.29 -8.65
CA ILE A 42 5.77 -1.44 -7.79
C ILE A 42 7.10 -1.16 -7.06
N THR A 43 8.06 -0.55 -7.75
CA THR A 43 9.37 -0.22 -7.18
C THR A 43 9.25 0.86 -6.11
N VAL A 44 8.45 1.91 -6.35
CA VAL A 44 8.13 2.94 -5.35
C VAL A 44 7.53 2.31 -4.11
N ARG A 45 6.55 1.42 -4.31
CA ARG A 45 5.89 0.72 -3.21
C ARG A 45 6.86 -0.13 -2.40
N GLU A 46 7.77 -0.86 -3.06
CA GLU A 46 8.77 -1.66 -2.34
C GLU A 46 9.73 -0.76 -1.56
N ALA A 47 10.10 0.36 -2.15
CA ALA A 47 10.99 1.33 -1.53
C ALA A 47 10.32 2.08 -0.35
N CYS A 48 8.99 2.11 -0.24
CA CYS A 48 8.31 2.55 0.99
C CYS A 48 8.62 1.69 2.23
N LYS A 49 9.12 0.46 2.08
CA LYS A 49 9.58 -0.35 3.23
C LYS A 49 10.97 0.06 3.73
N SER A 50 11.78 0.55 2.81
CA SER A 50 13.20 0.81 3.00
C SER A 50 13.58 2.00 2.12
N PRO A 51 13.19 3.24 2.52
CA PRO A 51 13.44 4.43 1.71
C PRO A 51 14.93 4.60 1.38
N GLU A 52 15.82 4.18 2.28
CA GLU A 52 17.27 4.19 2.10
C GLU A 52 17.75 3.32 0.93
N LYS A 53 17.00 2.28 0.56
CA LYS A 53 17.31 1.39 -0.56
C LYS A 53 16.71 1.86 -1.88
N ALA A 54 15.91 2.94 -1.87
CA ALA A 54 15.22 3.41 -3.07
C ALA A 54 16.16 3.60 -4.27
N PRO A 55 17.31 4.31 -4.16
CA PRO A 55 18.18 4.53 -5.32
C PRO A 55 18.66 3.22 -5.96
N THR A 56 18.98 2.21 -5.13
CA THR A 56 19.44 0.90 -5.61
C THR A 56 18.34 0.10 -6.30
N LEU A 57 17.10 0.20 -5.80
CA LEU A 57 15.94 -0.49 -6.40
C LEU A 57 15.61 0.10 -7.77
N PHE A 58 15.62 1.43 -7.89
CA PHE A 58 15.35 2.10 -9.17
C PHE A 58 16.47 1.90 -10.19
N ALA A 59 17.75 1.88 -9.78
CA ALA A 59 18.85 1.57 -10.69
C ALA A 59 18.72 0.18 -11.31
N ARG A 60 18.31 -0.84 -10.53
CA ARG A 60 18.06 -2.19 -11.04
C ARG A 60 16.92 -2.22 -12.05
N VAL A 61 15.85 -1.51 -11.76
CA VAL A 61 14.65 -1.45 -12.60
C VAL A 61 14.91 -0.68 -13.88
N GLN A 62 15.71 0.38 -13.83
CA GLN A 62 16.11 1.15 -15.01
C GLN A 62 16.90 0.29 -16.02
N GLY A 63 17.68 -0.69 -15.56
CA GLY A 63 18.33 -1.67 -16.45
C GLY A 63 17.36 -2.61 -17.17
N LEU A 64 16.15 -2.81 -16.65
CA LEU A 64 15.10 -3.65 -17.26
C LEU A 64 14.21 -2.88 -18.23
N LEU A 65 14.24 -1.55 -18.16
CA LEU A 65 13.36 -0.66 -18.90
C LEU A 65 14.12 -0.03 -20.06
N ARG A 66 14.01 -0.63 -21.25
CA ARG A 66 14.60 -0.05 -22.45
C ARG A 66 13.84 1.24 -22.81
N TYR A 67 14.58 2.32 -23.06
CA TYR A 67 14.08 3.64 -23.54
C TYR A 67 13.30 4.51 -22.54
N VAL A 68 13.17 4.08 -21.28
CA VAL A 68 12.58 4.91 -20.22
C VAL A 68 13.66 5.35 -19.25
N ALA A 69 13.94 6.65 -19.24
CA ALA A 69 14.93 7.25 -18.36
C ALA A 69 14.24 7.82 -17.13
N VAL A 70 14.63 7.34 -15.94
CA VAL A 70 14.27 7.98 -14.67
C VAL A 70 15.03 9.31 -14.60
N LYS A 71 14.29 10.41 -14.52
CA LYS A 71 14.84 11.76 -14.35
C LYS A 71 15.03 12.08 -12.87
N SER A 72 14.04 11.75 -12.06
CA SER A 72 14.11 11.91 -10.60
C SER A 72 13.21 10.91 -9.91
N LEU A 73 13.52 10.64 -8.64
CA LEU A 73 12.72 9.82 -7.76
C LEU A 73 12.74 10.45 -6.37
N SER A 74 11.64 10.34 -5.65
CA SER A 74 11.55 10.77 -4.26
C SER A 74 10.64 9.82 -3.49
N ILE A 75 11.01 9.56 -2.24
CA ILE A 75 10.18 8.83 -1.30
C ILE A 75 10.16 9.65 -0.02
N SER A 76 8.96 9.98 0.43
CA SER A 76 8.73 10.70 1.66
C SER A 76 7.78 9.89 2.53
N VAL A 77 8.06 9.91 3.83
CA VAL A 77 7.14 9.41 4.85
C VAL A 77 6.61 10.65 5.57
N PRO A 78 5.62 11.36 5.01
CA PRO A 78 5.13 12.60 5.60
C PRO A 78 4.50 12.39 6.98
N GLU A 79 4.05 11.17 7.31
CA GLU A 79 3.45 10.87 8.60
C GLU A 79 3.82 9.45 9.05
N ASN A 80 4.39 9.32 10.25
CA ASN A 80 4.64 8.04 10.91
C ASN A 80 4.42 8.21 12.41
N ARG A 81 3.15 8.21 12.82
CA ARG A 81 2.74 8.44 14.21
C ARG A 81 2.03 7.19 14.71
N SER A 82 2.40 6.75 15.91
CA SER A 82 1.78 5.60 16.57
C SER A 82 1.50 5.97 18.01
N GLU A 83 0.24 6.26 18.34
CA GLU A 83 -0.22 6.60 19.69
C GLU A 83 -1.31 5.64 20.16
N TYR A 84 -1.58 5.64 21.46
CA TYR A 84 -2.56 4.74 22.06
C TYR A 84 -3.95 4.81 21.41
N SER A 85 -4.46 6.04 21.20
CA SER A 85 -5.82 6.27 20.68
C SER A 85 -5.90 6.29 19.15
N LYS A 86 -4.79 6.54 18.46
CA LYS A 86 -4.73 6.64 17.00
C LYS A 86 -3.33 6.41 16.47
N GLY A 87 -3.21 5.99 15.22
CA GLY A 87 -1.95 5.97 14.52
C GLY A 87 -2.13 6.01 13.02
N SER A 88 -1.07 6.45 12.35
CA SER A 88 -1.01 6.71 10.92
C SER A 88 0.41 6.43 10.41
N LEU A 89 0.50 5.71 9.31
CA LEU A 89 1.72 5.60 8.51
C LEU A 89 1.37 5.96 7.07
N VAL A 90 1.93 7.07 6.61
CA VAL A 90 1.77 7.56 5.25
C VAL A 90 3.12 7.55 4.57
N CYS A 91 3.24 6.81 3.46
CA CYS A 91 4.39 6.85 2.58
C CYS A 91 3.94 7.32 1.19
N ILE A 92 4.62 8.32 0.64
CA ILE A 92 4.38 8.82 -0.70
C ILE A 92 5.67 8.67 -1.47
N GLY A 93 5.60 8.12 -2.68
CA GLY A 93 6.72 8.16 -3.59
C GLY A 93 6.33 8.66 -4.96
N ARG A 94 7.24 9.42 -5.56
CA ARG A 94 7.08 10.03 -6.88
C ARG A 94 8.26 9.64 -7.75
N VAL A 95 7.98 9.24 -8.98
CA VAL A 95 9.01 8.92 -9.98
C VAL A 95 8.72 9.74 -11.20
N VAL A 96 9.68 10.53 -11.64
CA VAL A 96 9.59 11.31 -12.87
C VAL A 96 10.45 10.63 -13.92
N THR A 97 9.86 10.33 -15.07
CA THR A 97 10.53 9.74 -16.22
C THR A 97 10.48 10.69 -17.43
N ASN A 98 11.03 10.25 -18.56
CA ASN A 98 10.80 10.89 -19.85
C ASN A 98 9.37 10.72 -20.38
N LEU A 99 8.59 9.76 -19.87
CA LEU A 99 7.21 9.50 -20.28
C LEU A 99 6.17 10.25 -19.43
N GLY A 100 6.49 10.52 -18.17
CA GLY A 100 5.58 11.21 -17.25
C GLY A 100 6.02 11.08 -15.79
N GLU A 101 5.18 11.58 -14.89
CA GLU A 101 5.33 11.41 -13.45
C GLU A 101 4.41 10.27 -12.99
N ASP A 102 4.86 9.44 -12.06
CA ASP A 102 4.06 8.40 -11.40
C ASP A 102 4.04 8.67 -9.91
N VAL A 103 2.86 8.56 -9.27
CA VAL A 103 2.72 8.77 -7.84
C VAL A 103 2.08 7.56 -7.18
N PHE A 104 2.75 7.06 -6.16
CA PHE A 104 2.23 6.05 -5.24
C PHE A 104 2.04 6.68 -3.86
N ALA A 105 0.92 6.37 -3.21
CA ALA A 105 0.73 6.67 -1.80
C ALA A 105 0.20 5.45 -1.04
N LEU A 106 0.77 5.23 0.13
CA LEU A 106 0.32 4.25 1.11
C LEU A 106 -0.22 5.00 2.32
N ASN A 107 -1.41 4.63 2.78
CA ASN A 107 -2.00 5.21 3.97
C ASN A 107 -2.57 4.10 4.85
N TYR A 108 -1.96 3.91 6.01
CA TYR A 108 -2.44 3.00 7.05
C TYR A 108 -2.86 3.80 8.26
N THR A 109 -4.03 3.51 8.79
CA THR A 109 -4.55 4.16 10.00
C THR A 109 -5.17 3.15 10.94
N TYR A 110 -5.13 3.48 12.23
CA TYR A 110 -5.99 2.86 13.23
C TYR A 110 -6.56 3.89 14.21
N SER A 111 -7.70 3.57 14.81
CA SER A 111 -8.28 4.34 15.91
C SER A 111 -8.88 3.41 16.97
N LEU A 112 -8.71 3.76 18.24
CA LEU A 112 -9.36 3.07 19.35
C LEU A 112 -10.85 3.41 19.33
N THR A 113 -11.70 2.40 19.19
CA THR A 113 -13.16 2.56 19.17
C THR A 113 -13.81 2.28 20.52
N GLY A 114 -13.12 1.58 21.42
CA GLY A 114 -13.63 1.29 22.76
C GLY A 114 -12.96 0.10 23.41
N PHE A 115 -13.59 -0.38 24.48
CA PHE A 115 -13.16 -1.55 25.23
C PHE A 115 -14.29 -2.57 25.29
N PHE A 116 -13.94 -3.84 25.29
CA PHE A 116 -14.86 -4.94 25.50
C PHE A 116 -14.37 -5.80 26.66
N VAL A 117 -15.28 -6.14 27.58
CA VAL A 117 -14.98 -7.02 28.72
C VAL A 117 -15.68 -8.36 28.44
N GLU A 118 -14.89 -9.42 28.33
CA GLU A 118 -15.44 -10.77 28.13
C GLU A 118 -16.19 -11.21 29.41
N PRO A 119 -17.51 -11.48 29.34
CA PRO A 119 -18.33 -11.69 30.55
C PRO A 119 -17.90 -12.89 31.41
N LEU A 120 -17.36 -13.94 30.79
CA LEU A 120 -17.01 -15.19 31.47
C LEU A 120 -15.62 -15.16 32.12
N THR A 121 -14.69 -14.38 31.58
CA THR A 121 -13.28 -14.38 32.02
C THR A 121 -12.84 -13.07 32.65
N GLY A 122 -13.64 -12.00 32.51
CA GLY A 122 -13.29 -10.64 32.94
C GLY A 122 -12.18 -9.99 32.12
N ARG A 123 -11.77 -10.60 30.98
CA ARG A 123 -10.67 -10.09 30.17
C ARG A 123 -11.08 -8.83 29.42
N ILE A 124 -10.22 -7.80 29.49
CA ILE A 124 -10.39 -6.55 28.77
C ILE A 124 -9.70 -6.63 27.40
N PHE A 125 -10.45 -6.31 26.37
CA PHE A 125 -10.01 -6.17 24.99
C PHE A 125 -10.11 -4.70 24.56
N ARG A 126 -9.07 -4.21 23.91
CA ARG A 126 -9.06 -2.90 23.24
C ARG A 126 -9.55 -3.09 21.81
N LEU A 127 -10.60 -2.38 21.42
CA LEU A 127 -11.19 -2.47 20.09
C LEU A 127 -10.60 -1.38 19.21
N TYR A 128 -10.01 -1.76 18.10
CA TYR A 128 -9.43 -0.86 17.11
C TYR A 128 -10.13 -1.00 15.77
N ARG A 129 -10.47 0.14 15.16
CA ARG A 129 -10.80 0.19 13.74
C ARG A 129 -9.51 0.38 12.95
N VAL A 130 -9.27 -0.48 11.97
CA VAL A 130 -8.05 -0.46 11.16
C VAL A 130 -8.42 -0.24 9.70
N GLU A 131 -7.75 0.71 9.06
CA GLU A 131 -7.92 1.00 7.64
C GLU A 131 -6.57 1.05 6.93
N GLY A 132 -6.55 0.55 5.70
CA GLY A 132 -5.34 0.56 4.88
C GLY A 132 -5.69 0.74 3.42
N TYR A 133 -5.03 1.69 2.76
CA TYR A 133 -5.24 2.01 1.35
C TYR A 133 -3.92 2.23 0.62
N GLN A 134 -3.90 1.79 -0.64
CA GLN A 134 -2.88 2.12 -1.63
C GLN A 134 -3.52 2.96 -2.73
N PHE A 135 -2.83 4.03 -3.12
CA PHE A 135 -3.25 4.91 -4.19
C PHE A 135 -2.18 4.90 -5.28
N PHE A 136 -2.61 4.69 -6.51
CA PHE A 136 -1.77 4.81 -7.70
C PHE A 136 -2.38 5.91 -8.57
N LYS A 137 -1.69 7.04 -8.68
CA LYS A 137 -2.10 8.13 -9.58
C LYS A 137 -1.26 8.01 -10.83
N ILE A 138 -1.94 7.90 -11.97
CA ILE A 138 -1.33 7.83 -13.29
C ILE A 138 -1.72 9.13 -14.02
N PRO A 139 -0.87 10.17 -13.97
CA PRO A 139 -1.14 11.50 -14.49
C PRO A 139 -1.66 11.59 -15.93
N PRO A 140 -1.17 10.79 -16.92
CA PRO A 140 -1.67 10.91 -18.28
C PRO A 140 -3.17 10.62 -18.44
N TYR A 141 -3.80 9.95 -17.46
CA TYR A 141 -5.22 9.59 -17.54
C TYR A 141 -6.09 10.26 -16.48
N ASN A 142 -5.52 11.14 -15.65
CA ASN A 142 -6.22 11.89 -14.59
C ASN A 142 -7.14 11.02 -13.68
N TYR A 143 -6.80 9.74 -13.48
CA TYR A 143 -7.50 8.85 -12.53
C TYR A 143 -6.55 8.35 -11.44
N THR A 144 -7.13 7.99 -10.30
CA THR A 144 -6.42 7.39 -9.16
C THR A 144 -7.03 6.03 -8.85
N ILE A 145 -6.22 4.97 -8.90
CA ILE A 145 -6.64 3.64 -8.46
C ILE A 145 -6.47 3.58 -6.95
N ARG A 146 -7.57 3.34 -6.22
CA ARG A 146 -7.58 3.11 -4.78
C ARG A 146 -7.80 1.63 -4.49
N LEU A 147 -6.85 0.98 -3.83
CA LEU A 147 -6.94 -0.42 -3.40
C LEU A 147 -6.97 -0.50 -1.88
N ARG A 148 -7.94 -1.24 -1.34
CA ARG A 148 -7.96 -1.56 0.10
C ARG A 148 -6.88 -2.60 0.40
N VAL A 149 -6.15 -2.38 1.47
CA VAL A 149 -5.08 -3.26 1.96
C VAL A 149 -5.48 -3.81 3.31
N GLY A 150 -5.52 -5.13 3.42
CA GLY A 150 -5.62 -5.80 4.71
C GLY A 150 -4.30 -5.71 5.47
N LEU A 151 -4.39 -5.32 6.74
CA LEU A 151 -3.29 -5.39 7.69
C LEU A 151 -3.53 -6.58 8.60
N THR A 152 -2.59 -7.52 8.62
CA THR A 152 -2.64 -8.71 9.47
C THR A 152 -1.98 -8.40 10.80
N PRO A 153 -2.66 -8.63 11.94
CA PRO A 153 -2.07 -8.43 13.25
C PRO A 153 -1.06 -9.54 13.57
N ILE A 154 0.07 -9.15 14.12
CA ILE A 154 1.13 -10.04 14.63
C ILE A 154 1.13 -9.94 16.16
N CYS A 155 -0.03 -10.23 16.75
CA CYS A 155 -0.25 -10.22 18.19
C CYS A 155 -1.45 -11.11 18.53
N PRO A 156 -1.65 -11.51 19.79
CA PRO A 156 -2.89 -12.15 20.22
C PRO A 156 -4.09 -11.21 20.01
N HIS A 157 -5.02 -11.61 19.15
CA HIS A 157 -6.17 -10.79 18.77
C HIS A 157 -7.39 -11.62 18.41
N ASP A 158 -8.55 -10.98 18.47
CA ASP A 158 -9.81 -11.49 17.95
C ASP A 158 -10.40 -10.49 16.94
N HIS A 159 -11.19 -10.97 15.98
CA HIS A 159 -11.90 -10.12 15.04
C HIS A 159 -13.36 -9.97 15.44
N VAL A 160 -13.84 -8.72 15.51
CA VAL A 160 -15.24 -8.41 15.82
C VAL A 160 -15.92 -7.90 14.55
N ASN A 161 -17.12 -8.41 14.24
CA ASN A 161 -17.94 -8.04 13.07
C ASN A 161 -17.20 -8.09 11.72
N ASN A 162 -17.08 -9.29 11.14
CA ASN A 162 -16.64 -9.55 9.76
C ASN A 162 -15.43 -8.70 9.30
N SER A 163 -14.35 -8.68 10.10
CA SER A 163 -12.98 -8.21 9.78
C SER A 163 -12.65 -6.70 9.89
N SER A 164 -13.60 -5.83 10.22
CA SER A 164 -13.32 -4.38 10.30
C SER A 164 -12.78 -3.89 11.66
N ILE A 165 -13.10 -4.61 12.73
CA ILE A 165 -12.69 -4.28 14.09
C ILE A 165 -11.74 -5.37 14.60
N LEU A 166 -10.61 -4.91 15.12
CA LEU A 166 -9.57 -5.73 15.72
C LEU A 166 -9.64 -5.57 17.24
N ALA A 167 -9.86 -6.67 17.95
CA ALA A 167 -9.79 -6.73 19.40
C ALA A 167 -8.40 -7.20 19.83
N ILE A 168 -7.62 -6.32 20.47
CA ILE A 168 -6.29 -6.64 21.00
C ILE A 168 -6.42 -6.91 22.49
N ARG A 169 -5.87 -8.03 22.94
CA ARG A 169 -5.95 -8.44 24.34
C ARG A 169 -4.88 -7.73 25.19
N GLY A 170 -5.28 -7.30 26.38
CA GLY A 170 -4.34 -6.74 27.37
C GLY A 170 -3.71 -5.42 26.96
N THR A 171 -2.54 -5.11 27.51
CA THR A 171 -1.81 -3.85 27.32
C THR A 171 -0.60 -3.97 26.40
N ASP A 172 -0.30 -5.15 25.86
CA ASP A 172 0.86 -5.34 24.98
C ASP A 172 0.74 -4.57 23.65
N PRO A 173 1.84 -4.07 23.09
CA PRO A 173 1.81 -3.48 21.75
C PRO A 173 1.45 -4.53 20.70
N CYS A 174 0.73 -4.12 19.67
CA CYS A 174 0.41 -4.97 18.53
C CYS A 174 1.00 -4.42 17.25
N VAL A 175 1.69 -5.25 16.48
CA VAL A 175 2.21 -4.88 15.17
C VAL A 175 1.25 -5.34 14.10
N LEU A 176 0.77 -4.42 13.28
CA LEU A 176 -0.01 -4.70 12.09
C LEU A 176 0.91 -4.73 10.88
N SER A 177 0.91 -5.81 10.11
CA SER A 177 1.73 -5.94 8.90
C SER A 177 0.86 -6.15 7.67
N ASP A 178 1.19 -5.46 6.59
CA ASP A 178 0.63 -5.80 5.29
C ASP A 178 1.25 -7.12 4.76
N LYS A 179 0.65 -7.70 3.71
CA LYS A 179 1.20 -8.91 3.04
C LYS A 179 2.59 -8.73 2.42
N TRP A 180 3.13 -7.52 2.48
CA TRP A 180 4.39 -7.16 1.87
C TRP A 180 5.47 -6.84 2.92
N GLY A 181 5.14 -6.71 4.20
CA GLY A 181 6.06 -6.48 5.31
C GLY A 181 6.17 -5.03 5.80
N ILE A 182 5.32 -4.10 5.33
CA ILE A 182 5.21 -2.76 5.92
C ILE A 182 4.42 -2.87 7.22
N LYS A 183 4.93 -2.23 8.28
CA LYS A 183 4.43 -2.39 9.65
C LYS A 183 3.89 -1.08 10.20
N LEU A 184 2.71 -1.14 10.82
CA LEU A 184 2.13 -0.09 11.66
C LEU A 184 2.03 -0.63 13.09
N VAL A 185 2.47 0.13 14.08
CA VAL A 185 2.49 -0.32 15.48
C VAL A 185 1.35 0.34 16.24
N ILE A 186 0.51 -0.47 16.88
CA ILE A 186 -0.41 -0.02 17.92
C ILE A 186 0.36 -0.12 19.25
N PRO A 187 0.65 0.99 19.94
CA PRO A 187 1.42 0.93 21.17
C PRO A 187 0.64 0.24 22.29
N GLY A 188 1.39 -0.25 23.26
CA GLY A 188 0.83 -0.73 24.51
C GLY A 188 0.20 0.42 25.31
N GLY A 189 -0.83 0.09 26.09
CA GLY A 189 -1.49 1.03 27.00
C GLY A 189 -0.70 1.26 28.27
#